data_AF-A0AAU9VRJ9-F1
#
_entry.id   AF-A0AAU9VRJ9-F1
#
_cell.length_a   1.000
_cell.length_b   1.000
_cell.length_c   1.000
_cell.angle_alpha   90.00
_cell.angle_beta   90.00
_cell.angle_gamma   90.00
#
_symmetry.space_group_name_H-M   'P 1'
#
loop_
_entity.id
_entity.type
_entity.pdbx_description
1 polymer ?
#
loop_
_entity_poly.entity_id
_entity_poly.type
_entity_poly.pdbx_seq_one_letter_code
_entity_poly.pdbx_strand_id
1 'polypeptide(L)'
;MAEIYRCAVGPQLYRIFTKNSRQSRPYEGNTLEQCGSGVLRALSLAWSVCYSTSLLTAPAIGFYLVRKGLLSHAGLVSLSRFIGTGLMVVFGALCIRGYGRFKNQDYRVFLALLEETRMNNNEENKKRLGLYDFSFEAWPVDYKWNESKAKFLAASGRMIG
;
A
#
# COMPACT_ATOMS: atom_id res chain seq x y z
N MET A 1 16.05 9.75 5.69
CA MET A 1 14.83 9.25 6.37
C MET A 1 13.64 9.10 5.42
N ALA A 2 13.34 10.07 4.54
CA ALA A 2 12.21 10.00 3.61
C ALA A 2 12.26 8.79 2.64
N GLU A 3 13.45 8.44 2.14
CA GLU A 3 13.64 7.30 1.23
C GLU A 3 13.29 5.94 1.86
N ILE A 4 13.60 5.75 3.15
CA ILE A 4 13.31 4.50 3.85
C ILE A 4 11.81 4.38 4.11
N TYR A 5 11.15 5.48 4.48
CA TYR A 5 9.69 5.52 4.63
C TYR A 5 8.98 5.25 3.30
N ARG A 6 9.48 5.83 2.20
CA ARG A 6 8.97 5.58 0.85
C ARG A 6 9.13 4.13 0.42
N CYS A 7 10.26 3.50 0.74
CA CYS A 7 10.45 2.07 0.50
C CYS A 7 9.54 1.19 1.38
N ALA A 8 9.27 1.61 2.62
CA ALA A 8 8.39 0.90 3.54
C ALA A 8 6.91 0.94 3.10
N VAL A 9 6.45 2.10 2.61
CA VAL A 9 5.06 2.32 2.15
C VAL A 9 4.90 2.04 0.64
N GLY A 10 6.00 1.80 -0.07
CA GLY A 10 5.99 1.65 -1.53
C GLY A 10 5.14 0.47 -2.04
N PRO A 11 4.70 0.52 -3.30
CA PRO A 11 3.92 -0.55 -3.90
C PRO A 11 4.69 -1.86 -3.96
N GLN A 12 3.96 -2.97 -3.98
CA GLN A 12 4.54 -4.28 -4.21
C GLN A 12 4.89 -4.46 -5.68
N LEU A 13 6.14 -4.83 -5.93
CA LEU A 13 6.66 -5.21 -7.24
C LEU A 13 6.54 -6.74 -7.35
N TYR A 14 5.90 -7.23 -8.40
CA TYR A 14 5.62 -8.66 -8.62
C TYR A 14 6.60 -9.28 -9.62
N ARG A 15 6.96 -8.56 -10.68
CA ARG A 15 7.78 -9.11 -11.77
C ARG A 15 8.59 -8.03 -12.48
N ILE A 16 9.75 -8.42 -12.98
CA ILE A 16 10.62 -7.57 -13.81
C ILE A 16 10.76 -8.23 -15.19
N PHE A 17 10.34 -7.53 -16.23
CA PHE A 17 10.49 -7.93 -17.63
C PHE A 17 11.78 -7.33 -18.19
N THR A 18 12.84 -8.13 -18.30
CA THR A 18 14.10 -7.70 -18.92
C THR A 18 13.94 -7.58 -20.44
N LYS A 19 14.38 -6.44 -21.00
CA LYS A 19 14.24 -6.07 -22.41
C LYS A 19 14.95 -7.01 -23.40
N ASN A 20 15.89 -7.85 -22.95
CA ASN A 20 16.81 -8.61 -23.80
C ASN A 20 16.77 -10.14 -23.61
N SER A 21 15.79 -10.68 -22.90
CA SER A 21 15.66 -12.14 -22.73
C SER A 21 14.21 -12.54 -22.53
N ARG A 22 13.76 -13.59 -23.24
CA ARG A 22 12.41 -14.20 -23.10
C ARG A 22 12.12 -14.74 -21.68
N GLN A 23 13.05 -14.61 -20.74
CA GLN A 23 12.89 -14.98 -19.34
C GLN A 23 12.55 -13.74 -18.51
N SER A 24 11.26 -13.55 -18.28
CA SER A 24 10.77 -12.74 -17.16
C SER A 24 11.31 -13.32 -15.85
N ARG A 25 11.97 -12.52 -15.02
CA ARG A 25 12.40 -12.97 -13.69
C ARG A 25 11.30 -12.62 -12.68
N PRO A 26 10.77 -13.60 -11.91
CA PRO A 26 9.96 -13.26 -10.76
C PRO A 26 10.82 -12.42 -9.80
N TYR A 27 10.25 -11.35 -9.24
CA TYR A 27 10.95 -10.59 -8.22
C TYR A 27 11.08 -11.50 -6.99
N GLU A 28 12.31 -11.99 -6.73
CA GLU A 28 12.57 -12.85 -5.59
C GLU A 28 12.70 -11.97 -4.34
N GLY A 29 11.56 -11.76 -3.68
CA GLY A 29 11.52 -11.05 -2.42
C GLY A 29 12.33 -11.81 -1.37
N ASN A 30 13.20 -11.10 -0.66
CA ASN A 30 13.99 -11.69 0.41
C ASN A 30 13.07 -12.32 1.48
N THR A 31 13.50 -13.38 2.18
CA THR A 31 12.70 -14.07 3.22
C THR A 31 12.12 -13.12 4.29
N LEU A 32 12.80 -12.00 4.54
CA LEU A 32 12.33 -10.91 5.40
C LEU A 32 11.06 -10.22 4.88
N GLU A 33 10.92 -10.07 3.56
CA GLU A 33 9.73 -9.50 2.93
C GLU A 33 8.54 -10.46 3.00
N GLN A 34 8.78 -11.77 2.89
CA GLN A 34 7.76 -12.81 3.08
C GLN A 34 7.24 -12.84 4.51
N CYS A 35 8.11 -12.72 5.51
CA CYS A 35 7.70 -12.64 6.90
C CYS A 35 6.83 -11.40 7.17
N GLY A 36 7.28 -10.21 6.74
CA GLY A 36 6.54 -8.96 6.93
C GLY A 36 5.20 -8.92 6.20
N SER A 37 5.14 -9.44 4.97
CA SER A 37 3.88 -9.53 4.22
C SER A 37 2.93 -10.59 4.79
N GLY A 38 3.44 -11.70 5.33
CA GLY A 38 2.67 -12.70 6.05
C GLY A 38 2.00 -12.13 7.30
N VAL A 39 2.76 -11.39 8.13
CA VAL A 39 2.22 -10.73 9.33
C VAL A 39 1.14 -9.71 8.97
N LEU A 40 1.37 -8.88 7.94
CA LEU A 40 0.37 -7.90 7.50
C LEU A 40 -0.90 -8.55 6.96
N ARG A 41 -0.79 -9.66 6.22
CA ARG A 41 -1.95 -10.44 5.76
C ARG A 41 -2.69 -11.08 6.92
N ALA A 42 -1.97 -11.69 7.85
CA ALA A 42 -2.56 -12.26 9.06
C ALA A 42 -3.29 -11.19 9.88
N LEU A 43 -2.70 -10.01 10.02
CA LEU A 43 -3.33 -8.86 10.67
C LEU A 43 -4.57 -8.38 9.92
N SER A 44 -4.53 -8.26 8.59
CA SER A 44 -5.70 -7.83 7.81
C SER A 44 -6.84 -8.84 7.88
N LEU A 45 -6.51 -10.14 7.89
CA LEU A 45 -7.50 -11.21 8.07
C LEU A 45 -8.06 -11.18 9.49
N ALA A 46 -7.20 -11.04 10.50
CA ALA A 46 -7.63 -10.90 11.88
C ALA A 46 -8.52 -9.66 12.07
N TRP A 47 -8.18 -8.54 11.44
CA TRP A 47 -8.99 -7.32 11.44
C TRP A 47 -10.34 -7.54 10.76
N SER A 48 -10.37 -8.18 9.60
CA SER A 48 -11.62 -8.47 8.89
C SER A 48 -12.51 -9.42 9.69
N VAL A 49 -11.94 -10.48 10.27
CA VAL A 49 -12.67 -11.42 11.13
C VAL A 49 -13.15 -10.72 12.39
N CYS A 50 -12.31 -9.90 13.03
CA CYS A 50 -12.68 -9.11 14.19
C CYS A 50 -13.83 -8.14 13.85
N TYR A 51 -13.79 -7.47 12.70
CA TYR A 51 -14.84 -6.56 12.28
C TYR A 51 -16.16 -7.30 12.03
N SER A 52 -16.13 -8.41 11.30
CA SER A 52 -17.31 -9.23 11.04
C SER A 52 -17.91 -9.84 12.31
N THR A 53 -17.07 -10.34 13.22
CA THR A 53 -17.53 -10.92 14.50
C THR A 53 -17.97 -9.86 15.50
N SER A 54 -17.29 -8.71 15.53
CA SER A 54 -17.66 -7.57 16.38
C SER A 54 -18.98 -6.95 15.94
N LEU A 55 -19.31 -6.93 14.65
CA LEU A 55 -20.61 -6.42 14.20
C LEU A 55 -21.76 -7.30 14.72
N LEU A 56 -21.57 -8.61 14.73
CA LEU A 56 -22.57 -9.56 15.23
C LEU A 56 -22.64 -9.59 16.77
N THR A 57 -21.51 -9.35 17.43
CA THR A 57 -21.35 -9.50 18.88
C THR A 57 -21.32 -8.13 19.61
N ALA A 58 -21.47 -7.02 18.89
CA ALA A 58 -21.43 -5.65 19.40
C ALA A 58 -22.32 -5.41 20.63
N PRO A 59 -23.62 -5.79 20.63
CA PRO A 59 -24.46 -5.56 21.81
C PRO A 59 -24.02 -6.41 23.02
N ALA A 60 -23.52 -7.62 22.81
CA ALA A 60 -23.05 -8.51 23.87
C ALA A 60 -21.68 -8.07 24.43
N ILE A 61 -20.77 -7.61 23.57
CA ILE A 61 -19.46 -7.06 23.97
C ILE A 61 -19.66 -5.75 24.74
N GLY A 62 -20.51 -4.85 24.25
CA GLY A 62 -20.82 -3.60 24.94
C GLY A 62 -21.38 -3.86 26.35
N PHE A 63 -22.31 -4.79 26.47
CA PHE A 63 -22.86 -5.18 27.77
C PHE A 63 -21.80 -5.84 28.68
N TYR A 64 -20.93 -6.68 28.13
CA TYR A 64 -19.84 -7.31 28.86
C TYR A 64 -18.80 -6.29 29.36
N LEU A 65 -18.42 -5.31 28.52
CA LEU A 65 -17.47 -4.24 28.87
C LEU A 65 -18.00 -3.34 29.98
N VAL A 66 -19.30 -3.00 29.93
CA VAL A 66 -19.97 -2.20 30.97
C VAL A 66 -20.05 -2.99 32.28
N ARG A 67 -20.42 -4.27 32.25
CA ARG A 67 -20.50 -5.11 33.47
C ARG A 67 -19.14 -5.39 34.11
N LYS A 68 -18.08 -5.58 33.31
CA LYS A 68 -16.74 -5.87 33.83
C LYS A 68 -15.99 -4.64 34.33
N GLY A 69 -16.53 -3.44 34.17
CA GLY A 69 -15.87 -2.21 34.61
C GLY A 69 -14.56 -1.93 33.85
N LEU A 70 -14.46 -2.36 32.58
CA LEU A 70 -13.28 -2.09 31.74
C LEU A 70 -13.07 -0.59 31.44
N LEU A 71 -14.08 0.24 31.74
CA LEU A 71 -14.01 1.71 31.79
C LEU A 71 -13.34 2.26 33.07
N SER A 72 -13.02 1.40 34.03
CA SER A 72 -12.22 1.77 35.19
C SER A 72 -10.76 2.03 34.78
N HIS A 73 -10.06 2.90 35.52
CA HIS A 73 -8.70 3.35 35.20
C HIS A 73 -7.71 2.17 35.01
N ALA A 74 -7.88 1.07 35.74
CA ALA A 74 -7.06 -0.14 35.59
C ALA A 74 -7.37 -0.94 34.30
N GLY A 75 -8.62 -0.92 33.84
CA GLY A 75 -9.05 -1.58 32.59
C GLY A 75 -8.51 -0.85 31.36
N LEU A 76 -8.56 0.50 31.38
CA LEU A 76 -7.99 1.36 30.35
C LEU A 76 -6.48 1.15 30.17
N VAL A 77 -5.73 1.01 31.27
CA VAL A 77 -4.28 0.74 31.23
C VAL A 77 -3.98 -0.63 30.63
N SER A 78 -4.81 -1.63 30.91
CA SER A 78 -4.64 -2.97 30.33
C SER A 78 -4.94 -2.98 28.83
N LEU A 79 -6.00 -2.27 28.43
CA LEU A 79 -6.38 -2.12 27.02
C LEU A 79 -5.32 -1.36 26.22
N SER A 80 -4.79 -0.26 26.76
CA SER A 80 -3.73 0.50 26.10
C SER A 80 -2.47 -0.32 25.90
N ARG A 81 -2.13 -1.21 26.85
CA ARG A 81 -1.01 -2.15 26.69
C ARG A 81 -1.25 -3.14 25.55
N PHE A 82 -2.45 -3.70 25.43
CA PHE A 82 -2.79 -4.58 24.31
C PHE A 82 -2.73 -3.87 22.95
N ILE A 83 -3.27 -2.65 22.87
CA ILE A 83 -3.19 -1.84 21.65
C ILE A 83 -1.73 -1.49 21.35
N GLY A 84 -0.96 -1.10 22.37
CA GLY A 84 0.45 -0.73 22.26
C GLY A 84 1.31 -1.89 21.77
N THR A 85 1.14 -3.10 22.31
CA THR A 85 1.87 -4.29 21.83
C THR A 85 1.49 -4.63 20.40
N GLY A 86 0.20 -4.57 20.06
CA GLY A 86 -0.28 -4.75 18.69
C GLY A 86 0.39 -3.77 17.72
N LEU A 87 0.34 -2.47 18.04
CA LEU A 87 0.99 -1.43 17.23
C LEU A 87 2.50 -1.65 17.10
N MET A 88 3.18 -2.08 18.15
CA MET A 88 4.62 -2.34 18.12
C MET A 88 4.96 -3.50 17.17
N VAL A 89 4.16 -4.57 17.16
CA VAL A 89 4.32 -5.69 16.23
C VAL A 89 4.09 -5.24 14.78
N VAL A 90 3.04 -4.45 14.53
CA VAL A 90 2.77 -3.90 13.19
C VAL A 90 3.89 -2.99 12.72
N PHE A 91 4.35 -2.10 13.58
CA PHE A 91 5.46 -1.20 13.29
C PHE A 91 6.74 -1.99 12.99
N GLY A 92 7.06 -3.01 13.79
CA GLY A 92 8.18 -3.91 13.52
C GLY A 92 8.08 -4.60 12.16
N ALA A 93 6.90 -5.13 11.81
CA ALA A 93 6.67 -5.75 10.51
C ALA A 93 6.83 -4.76 9.35
N LEU A 94 6.38 -3.51 9.50
CA LEU A 94 6.58 -2.45 8.50
C LEU A 94 8.06 -2.07 8.36
N CYS A 95 8.79 -1.97 9.47
CA CYS A 95 10.23 -1.68 9.46
C CYS A 95 11.03 -2.80 8.78
N ILE A 96 10.74 -4.07 9.10
CA ILE A 96 11.40 -5.24 8.48
C ILE A 96 11.10 -5.27 6.98
N ARG A 97 9.85 -5.01 6.59
CA ARG A 97 9.44 -4.92 5.18
C ARG A 97 10.15 -3.77 4.45
N GLY A 98 10.24 -2.60 5.07
CA GLY A 98 10.94 -1.43 4.50
C GLY A 98 12.45 -1.66 4.37
N TYR A 99 13.07 -2.30 5.36
CA TYR A 99 14.50 -2.63 5.33
C TYR A 99 14.84 -3.68 4.27
N GLY A 100 14.00 -4.71 4.11
CA GLY A 100 14.15 -5.70 3.04
C GLY A 100 14.17 -5.05 1.65
N ARG A 101 13.25 -4.11 1.41
CA ARG A 101 13.16 -3.37 0.15
C ARG A 101 14.29 -2.37 -0.07
N PHE A 102 14.80 -1.75 0.99
CA PHE A 102 15.95 -0.84 0.88
C PHE A 102 17.23 -1.56 0.46
N LYS A 103 17.40 -2.82 0.89
CA LYS A 103 18.57 -3.64 0.54
C LYS A 103 18.57 -4.06 -0.94
N ASN A 104 17.42 -4.05 -1.61
CA ASN A 104 17.32 -4.45 -3.00
C ASN A 104 17.59 -3.27 -3.96
N GLN A 105 18.68 -3.34 -4.73
CA GLN A 105 19.06 -2.28 -5.67
C GLN A 105 18.04 -2.13 -6.81
N ASP A 106 17.47 -3.24 -7.30
CA ASP A 106 16.47 -3.23 -8.38
C ASP A 106 15.20 -2.48 -7.98
N TYR A 107 14.77 -2.63 -6.72
CA TYR A 107 13.60 -1.93 -6.19
C TYR A 107 13.82 -0.42 -6.11
N ARG A 108 15.04 0.03 -5.78
CA ARG A 108 15.38 1.46 -5.73
C ARG A 108 15.34 2.10 -7.12
N VAL A 109 15.83 1.40 -8.14
CA VAL A 109 15.78 1.86 -9.54
C VAL A 109 14.33 1.97 -10.01
N PHE A 110 13.50 0.97 -9.72
CA PHE A 110 12.07 1.01 -9.99
C PHE A 110 11.38 2.19 -9.29
N LEU A 111 11.66 2.41 -8.00
CA LEU A 111 11.04 3.47 -7.21
C LEU A 111 11.40 4.86 -7.75
N ALA A 112 12.66 5.07 -8.13
CA ALA A 112 13.11 6.30 -8.75
C ALA A 112 12.42 6.54 -10.10
N LEU A 113 12.30 5.50 -10.94
CA LEU A 113 11.58 5.58 -12.22
C LEU A 113 10.09 5.88 -12.04
N LEU A 114 9.46 5.31 -11.01
CA LEU A 114 8.06 5.56 -10.68
C LEU A 114 7.85 7.02 -10.25
N GLU A 115 8.75 7.55 -9.41
CA GLU A 115 8.70 8.96 -8.99
C GLU A 115 8.93 9.91 -10.16
N GLU A 116 9.90 9.60 -11.02
CA GLU A 116 10.17 10.37 -12.23
C GLU A 116 8.97 10.37 -13.17
N THR A 117 8.30 9.23 -13.35
CA THR A 117 7.08 9.13 -14.18
C THR A 117 5.90 9.89 -13.57
N ARG A 118 5.80 9.93 -12.23
CA ARG A 118 4.76 10.70 -11.52
C ARG A 118 4.93 12.21 -11.68
N MET A 119 6.17 12.69 -11.68
CA MET A 119 6.50 14.10 -11.84
C MET A 119 6.47 14.53 -13.32
N ASN A 120 7.05 13.71 -14.20
CA ASN A 120 7.13 13.91 -15.63
C ASN A 120 6.51 12.71 -16.35
N ASN A 121 5.24 12.83 -16.75
CA ASN A 121 4.54 11.79 -17.50
C ASN A 121 5.02 11.78 -18.97
N ASN A 122 6.22 11.27 -19.19
CA ASN A 122 6.82 11.09 -20.51
C ASN A 122 6.55 9.65 -21.02
N GLU A 123 6.24 9.51 -22.32
CA GLU A 123 5.95 8.22 -22.94
C GLU A 123 7.13 7.24 -22.84
N GLU A 124 8.37 7.74 -22.86
CA GLU A 124 9.55 6.90 -22.71
C GLU A 124 9.67 6.31 -21.30
N ASN A 125 9.41 7.11 -20.27
CA ASN A 125 9.42 6.66 -18.88
C ASN A 125 8.29 5.67 -18.63
N LYS A 126 7.12 5.88 -19.25
CA LYS A 126 5.99 4.94 -19.22
C LYS A 126 6.32 3.60 -19.89
N LYS A 127 7.03 3.60 -21.02
CA LYS A 127 7.53 2.38 -21.67
C LYS A 127 8.52 1.62 -20.78
N ARG A 128 9.40 2.33 -20.08
CA ARG A 128 10.34 1.74 -19.12
C ARG A 128 9.61 1.20 -17.89
N LEU A 129 8.57 1.89 -17.42
CA LEU A 129 7.75 1.48 -16.28
C LEU A 129 6.88 0.25 -16.61
N GLY A 130 6.42 0.11 -17.86
CA GLY A 130 5.70 -1.07 -18.35
C GLY A 130 6.55 -2.35 -18.41
N LEU A 131 7.87 -2.27 -18.21
CA LEU A 131 8.74 -3.43 -18.00
C LEU A 131 8.68 -3.95 -16.56
N TYR A 132 8.01 -3.25 -15.65
CA TYR A 132 7.83 -3.64 -14.27
C TYR A 132 6.35 -3.98 -14.03
N ASP A 133 6.09 -5.12 -13.43
CA ASP A 133 4.76 -5.53 -13.00
C ASP A 133 4.57 -5.17 -11.53
N PHE A 134 3.74 -4.19 -11.23
CA PHE A 134 3.51 -3.68 -9.88
C PHE A 134 2.03 -3.42 -9.62
N SER A 135 1.68 -3.19 -8.36
CA SER A 135 0.29 -2.92 -7.96
C SER A 135 -0.32 -1.76 -8.73
N PHE A 136 -1.50 -1.99 -9.34
CA PHE A 136 -2.22 -1.03 -10.17
C PHE A 136 -2.53 0.30 -9.45
N GLU A 137 -2.68 0.26 -8.13
CA GLU A 137 -2.93 1.45 -7.30
C GLU A 137 -1.80 2.50 -7.38
N ALA A 138 -0.56 2.05 -7.65
CA ALA A 138 0.57 2.95 -7.80
C ALA A 138 0.81 3.40 -9.25
N TRP A 139 -0.03 2.98 -10.20
CA TRP A 139 0.12 3.39 -11.59
C TRP A 139 -0.13 4.90 -11.72
N PRO A 140 0.75 5.64 -12.42
CA PRO A 140 0.57 7.07 -12.59
C PRO A 140 -0.72 7.38 -13.36
N VAL A 141 -1.44 8.41 -12.92
CA VAL A 141 -2.69 8.82 -13.57
C VAL A 141 -2.39 9.38 -14.95
N ASP A 142 -2.77 8.63 -15.97
CA ASP A 142 -2.56 8.97 -17.38
C ASP A 142 -3.49 10.07 -17.87
N TYR A 143 -4.67 10.18 -17.25
CA TYR A 143 -5.73 11.07 -17.72
C TYR A 143 -6.07 12.10 -16.65
N LYS A 144 -5.77 13.37 -16.94
CA LYS A 144 -6.29 14.51 -16.17
C LYS A 144 -7.43 15.13 -16.97
N TRP A 145 -8.63 15.08 -16.42
CA TRP A 145 -9.78 15.78 -16.98
C TRP A 145 -9.51 17.29 -16.99
N ASN A 146 -9.52 17.89 -18.18
CA ASN A 146 -9.35 19.32 -18.32
C ASN A 146 -10.68 19.94 -18.76
N GLU A 147 -11.39 20.52 -17.80
CA GLU A 147 -12.75 21.02 -17.97
C GLU A 147 -12.84 22.13 -19.04
N SER A 148 -11.79 22.93 -19.19
CA SER A 148 -11.69 23.97 -20.22
C SER A 148 -11.54 23.38 -21.63
N LYS A 149 -10.80 22.28 -21.78
CA LYS A 149 -10.69 21.56 -23.07
C LYS A 149 -12.02 20.90 -23.44
N ALA A 150 -12.74 20.35 -22.45
CA ALA A 150 -14.06 19.76 -22.67
C ALA A 150 -15.10 20.82 -23.10
N LYS A 151 -15.11 21.99 -22.44
CA LYS A 151 -15.98 23.12 -22.81
C LYS A 151 -15.68 23.66 -24.20
N PHE A 152 -14.41 23.76 -24.57
CA PHE A 152 -13.99 24.20 -25.91
C PHE A 152 -14.46 23.21 -27.00
N LEU A 153 -14.29 21.91 -26.80
CA LEU A 153 -14.77 20.89 -27.75
C LEU A 153 -16.30 20.89 -27.87
N ALA A 154 -17.02 21.08 -26.76
CA ALA A 154 -18.48 21.17 -26.77
C ALA A 154 -19.00 22.44 -27.46
N ALA A 155 -18.28 23.56 -27.35
CA ALA A 155 -18.60 24.80 -28.07
C ALA A 155 -18.25 24.69 -29.57
N SER A 156 -17.11 24.09 -29.90
CA SER A 156 -16.69 23.86 -31.29
C SER A 156 -17.62 22.90 -32.03
N GLY A 157 -18.11 21.85 -31.37
CA GLY A 157 -19.11 20.93 -31.94
C GLY A 157 -20.48 21.55 -32.18
N ARG A 158 -20.78 22.70 -31.56
CA ARG A 158 -22.05 23.42 -31.71
C ARG A 158 -22.04 24.43 -32.87
N MET A 159 -20.88 24.75 -33.45
CA MET A 159 -20.77 25.65 -34.62
C MET A 159 -20.83 24.93 -35.97
N ILE A 160 -20.90 23.60 -35.99
CA ILE A 160 -20.92 22.76 -37.19
C ILE A 160 -22.28 22.08 -37.41
N GLY A 161 -23.30 22.45 -36.65
CA GLY A 161 -24.68 21.96 -36.75
C GLY A 161 -25.65 23.07 -37.12
#